data_AF-A0A354SMH1-F1
#
_entry.id   AF-A0A354SMH1-F1
#
_cell.length_a   1.000
_cell.length_b   1.000
_cell.length_c   1.000
_cell.angle_alpha   90.00
_cell.angle_beta   90.00
_cell.angle_gamma   90.00
#
_symmetry.space_group_name_H-M   'P 1'
#
loop_
_entity.id
_entity.type
_entity.pdbx_description
1 polymer ?
#
loop_
_entity_poly.entity_id
_entity_poly.type
_entity_poly.pdbx_seq_one_letter_code
_entity_poly.pdbx_strand_id
1 'polypeptide(L)'
;WDKIEIISTDFTGNMEHPIQAGDDCSLRVVLDLKDLVGSVGVEFLVTKTVGDRKELKKYFPLKVTKVEGTRVYYETEGILRRSGHYEVAFRMYPVHPDLPHRMDFCYVRWF
;
A
#
# COMPACT_ATOMS: atom_id res chain seq x y z
N TRP A 1 1.64 14.28 9.28
CA TRP A 1 2.20 13.24 8.39
C TRP A 1 3.24 12.41 9.12
N ASP A 2 4.24 13.04 9.74
CA ASP A 2 5.36 12.33 10.40
C ASP A 2 4.96 11.55 11.65
N LYS A 3 3.85 11.93 12.29
CA LYS A 3 3.27 11.23 13.44
C LYS A 3 2.58 9.91 13.09
N ILE A 4 2.28 9.66 11.81
CA ILE A 4 1.62 8.42 11.40
C ILE A 4 2.58 7.26 11.64
N GLU A 5 2.10 6.27 12.36
CA GLU A 5 2.85 5.07 12.72
C GLU A 5 2.32 3.86 11.94
N ILE A 6 3.24 3.04 11.43
CA ILE A 6 2.90 1.78 10.75
C ILE A 6 2.91 0.70 11.82
N ILE A 7 1.73 0.20 12.17
CA ILE A 7 1.55 -0.78 13.25
C ILE A 7 1.80 -2.20 12.75
N SER A 8 1.27 -2.54 11.56
CA SER A 8 1.59 -3.80 10.89
C SER A 8 1.50 -3.66 9.37
N THR A 9 2.28 -4.51 8.70
CA THR A 9 2.20 -4.78 7.27
C THR A 9 2.24 -6.29 7.10
N ASP A 10 1.09 -6.89 6.86
CA ASP A 10 0.95 -8.32 6.67
C ASP A 10 0.79 -8.62 5.19
N PHE A 11 1.68 -9.46 4.69
CA PHE A 11 1.64 -9.98 3.33
C PHE A 11 1.50 -11.49 3.42
N THR A 12 0.32 -12.02 3.09
CA THR A 12 0.11 -13.47 3.05
C THR A 12 0.65 -13.99 1.73
N GLY A 13 1.92 -14.36 1.74
CA GLY A 13 2.69 -14.85 0.60
C GLY A 13 4.16 -14.53 0.84
N ASN A 14 4.77 -15.24 1.80
CA ASN A 14 6.18 -15.15 2.20
C ASN A 14 7.03 -14.13 1.43
N MET A 15 7.40 -13.00 2.03
CA MET A 15 8.40 -12.11 1.42
C MET A 15 9.78 -12.78 1.28
N GLU A 16 10.02 -13.85 2.05
CA GLU A 16 11.24 -14.67 1.99
C GLU A 16 11.19 -15.76 0.90
N HIS A 17 10.03 -16.02 0.29
CA HIS A 17 9.87 -17.05 -0.72
C HIS A 17 9.21 -16.48 -1.99
N PRO A 18 9.60 -16.96 -3.18
CA PRO A 18 8.99 -16.47 -4.42
C PRO A 18 7.49 -16.78 -4.42
N ILE A 19 6.66 -15.73 -4.37
CA ILE A 19 5.21 -15.81 -4.56
C ILE A 19 4.94 -16.45 -5.91
N GLN A 20 4.23 -17.58 -5.93
CA GLN A 20 3.94 -18.27 -7.18
C GLN A 20 2.78 -17.59 -7.90
N ALA A 21 2.86 -17.59 -9.23
CA ALA A 21 1.80 -17.03 -10.06
C ALA A 21 0.52 -17.86 -9.88
N GLY A 22 -0.50 -17.27 -9.24
CA GLY A 22 -1.78 -17.95 -8.97
C GLY A 22 -2.14 -18.05 -7.49
N ASP A 23 -1.21 -17.76 -6.58
CA ASP A 23 -1.50 -17.70 -5.16
C ASP A 23 -2.41 -16.52 -4.83
N ASP A 24 -3.40 -16.77 -3.96
CA ASP A 24 -4.20 -15.71 -3.35
C ASP A 24 -3.33 -14.99 -2.33
N CYS A 25 -2.86 -13.79 -2.68
CA CYS A 25 -2.17 -12.93 -1.72
C CYS A 25 -3.18 -11.99 -1.06
N SER A 26 -3.21 -12.04 0.26
CA SER A 26 -3.93 -11.03 1.06
C SER A 26 -2.93 -10.01 1.57
N LEU A 27 -3.25 -8.74 1.36
CA LEU A 27 -2.47 -7.59 1.81
C LEU A 27 -3.23 -6.92 2.94
N ARG A 28 -2.62 -6.80 4.10
CA ARG A 28 -3.19 -6.03 5.21
C ARG A 28 -2.20 -5.02 5.74
N VAL A 29 -2.67 -3.82 6.03
CA VAL A 29 -1.88 -2.76 6.63
C VAL A 29 -2.67 -2.14 7.77
N VAL A 30 -2.02 -1.88 8.89
CA VAL A 30 -2.60 -1.14 10.02
C VAL A 30 -1.79 0.10 10.25
N LEU A 31 -2.43 1.27 10.15
CA LEU A 31 -1.83 2.57 10.45
C LEU A 31 -2.46 3.14 11.70
N ASP A 32 -1.66 3.79 12.54
CA ASP A 32 -2.14 4.67 13.61
C ASP A 32 -1.96 6.13 13.17
N LEU A 33 -3.08 6.80 12.90
CA LEU A 33 -3.11 8.17 12.41
C LEU A 33 -2.92 9.20 13.54
N LYS A 34 -2.89 8.77 14.80
CA LYS A 34 -2.82 9.63 15.99
C LYS A 34 -3.91 10.70 15.92
N ASP A 35 -3.53 11.98 15.95
CA ASP A 35 -4.46 13.12 15.96
C ASP A 35 -4.89 13.57 14.55
N LEU A 36 -4.48 12.87 13.48
CA LEU A 36 -4.76 13.29 12.12
C LEU A 36 -6.24 13.08 11.79
N VAL A 37 -6.98 14.19 11.70
CA VAL A 37 -8.35 14.23 11.21
C VAL A 37 -8.32 14.24 9.68
N GLY A 38 -8.75 13.14 9.05
CA GLY A 38 -8.82 13.03 7.60
C GLY A 38 -8.68 11.58 7.12
N SER A 39 -8.80 11.39 5.81
CA SER A 39 -8.64 10.07 5.18
C SER A 39 -7.23 9.91 4.63
N VAL A 40 -6.56 8.84 5.03
CA VAL A 40 -5.29 8.39 4.43
C VAL A 40 -5.58 7.16 3.59
N GLY A 41 -5.14 7.16 2.34
CA GLY A 41 -5.17 6.02 1.45
C GLY A 41 -3.87 5.25 1.52
N VAL A 42 -3.95 3.92 1.32
CA VAL A 42 -2.78 3.03 1.24
C VAL A 42 -2.82 2.29 -0.08
N GLU A 43 -1.67 2.17 -0.73
CA GLU A 43 -1.49 1.44 -1.98
C GLU A 43 -0.29 0.51 -1.89
N PHE A 44 -0.44 -0.68 -2.48
CA PHE A 44 0.64 -1.61 -2.75
C PHE A 44 1.15 -1.40 -4.17
N LEU A 45 2.46 -1.30 -4.34
CA LEU A 45 3.09 -1.03 -5.62
C LEU A 45 4.00 -2.17 -6.03
N VAL A 46 3.93 -2.50 -7.32
CA VAL A 46 4.81 -3.47 -7.97
C VAL A 46 5.66 -2.68 -8.97
N THR A 47 6.97 -2.72 -8.74
CA THR A 47 7.97 -2.06 -9.58
C THR A 47 8.89 -3.10 -10.21
N LYS A 48 9.50 -2.74 -11.33
CA LYS A 48 10.49 -3.57 -12.00
C LYS A 48 11.68 -2.71 -12.35
N THR A 49 12.87 -3.21 -12.06
CA THR A 49 14.12 -2.58 -12.46
C THR A 49 14.39 -2.88 -13.94
N VAL A 50 14.54 -1.84 -14.74
CA VAL A 50 14.84 -1.90 -16.18
C VAL A 50 16.09 -1.05 -16.41
N GLY A 51 17.25 -1.70 -16.58
CA GLY A 51 18.54 -1.03 -16.52
C GLY A 51 18.75 -0.39 -15.14
N ASP A 52 19.11 0.89 -15.11
CA ASP A 52 19.32 1.65 -13.87
C ASP A 52 18.05 2.34 -13.33
N ARG A 53 16.88 2.09 -13.95
CA ARG A 53 15.62 2.76 -13.59
C ARG A 53 14.64 1.79 -12.94
N LYS A 54 14.00 2.22 -11.85
CA LYS A 54 12.82 1.55 -11.30
C LYS A 54 11.58 2.07 -12.00
N GLU A 55 10.87 1.19 -12.69
CA GLU A 55 9.60 1.52 -13.33
C GLU A 55 8.43 1.00 -12.49
N LEU A 56 7.46 1.88 -12.21
CA LEU A 56 6.19 1.47 -11.63
C LEU A 56 5.39 0.67 -12.66
N LYS A 57 5.10 -0.60 -12.38
CA LYS A 57 4.33 -1.46 -13.27
C LYS A 57 2.85 -1.49 -12.92
N LYS A 58 2.53 -1.59 -11.63
CA LYS A 58 1.15 -1.66 -11.16
C LYS A 58 1.04 -1.15 -9.74
N TYR A 59 -0.13 -0.61 -9.40
CA TYR A 59 -0.50 -0.30 -8.02
C TYR A 59 -1.87 -0.90 -7.71
N PHE A 60 -2.08 -1.25 -6.46
CA PHE A 60 -3.30 -1.82 -5.93
C PHE A 60 -3.73 -1.00 -4.71
N PRO A 61 -4.83 -0.24 -4.80
CA PRO A 61 -5.36 0.46 -3.64
C PRO A 61 -5.91 -0.53 -2.62
N LEU A 62 -5.59 -0.30 -1.35
CA LEU A 62 -6.19 -1.01 -0.24
C LEU A 62 -7.45 -0.28 0.21
N LYS A 63 -8.45 -1.05 0.60
CA LYS A 63 -9.72 -0.53 1.11
C LYS A 63 -9.67 -0.50 2.62
N VAL A 64 -10.24 0.56 3.22
CA VAL A 64 -10.45 0.59 4.67
C VAL A 64 -11.49 -0.47 5.03
N THR A 65 -11.12 -1.41 5.89
CA THR A 65 -12.02 -2.47 6.39
C THR A 65 -12.52 -2.17 7.80
N LYS A 66 -11.72 -1.48 8.61
CA LYS A 66 -12.04 -1.21 10.02
C LYS A 66 -11.35 0.08 10.50
N VAL A 67 -11.99 0.77 11.44
CA VAL A 67 -11.42 1.92 12.17
C VAL A 67 -11.66 1.71 13.67
N GLU A 68 -10.60 1.78 14.47
CA GLU A 68 -10.65 1.64 15.94
C GLU A 68 -9.86 2.78 16.60
N GLY A 69 -10.59 3.79 17.09
CA GLY A 69 -9.96 5.00 17.62
C GLY A 69 -9.15 5.70 16.53
N THR A 70 -7.83 5.79 16.73
CA THR A 70 -6.89 6.40 15.78
C THR A 70 -6.29 5.38 14.79
N ARG A 71 -6.62 4.09 14.94
CA ARG A 71 -6.10 3.02 14.08
C ARG A 71 -7.04 2.75 12.91
N VAL A 72 -6.46 2.62 11.73
CA VAL A 72 -7.17 2.31 10.48
C VAL A 72 -6.58 1.05 9.87
N TYR A 73 -7.46 0.13 9.53
CA TYR A 73 -7.13 -1.18 8.96
C TYR A 73 -7.47 -1.16 7.48
N TYR A 74 -6.50 -1.59 6.67
CA TYR A 74 -6.55 -1.58 5.22
C TYR A 74 -6.37 -3.00 4.71
N GLU A 75 -7.22 -3.45 3.79
CA GLU A 75 -7.06 -4.75 3.15
C GLU A 75 -7.31 -4.69 1.64
N THR A 76 -6.64 -5.59 0.92
CA THR A 76 -7.01 -5.92 -0.46
C THR A 76 -6.65 -7.37 -0.77
N GLU A 77 -7.47 -7.98 -1.62
CA GLU A 77 -7.22 -9.31 -2.17
C GLU A 77 -6.56 -9.12 -3.54
N GLY A 78 -5.37 -9.66 -3.70
CA GLY A 78 -4.58 -9.49 -4.91
C GLY A 78 -4.00 -10.81 -5.38
N ILE A 79 -4.44 -11.28 -6.54
CA ILE A 79 -3.77 -12.40 -7.22
C ILE A 79 -2.56 -11.82 -7.97
N LEU A 80 -1.35 -12.07 -7.48
CA LEU A 80 -0.12 -11.77 -8.20
C LEU A 80 0.09 -12.83 -9.29
N ARG A 81 -0.58 -12.64 -10.44
CA ARG A 81 -0.61 -13.62 -11.55
C ARG A 81 0.65 -13.66 -12.43
N ARG A 82 1.73 -12.96 -12.09
CA ARG A 82 2.90 -12.85 -12.97
C ARG A 82 4.17 -13.32 -12.27
N SER A 83 4.79 -14.34 -12.84
CA SER A 83 6.15 -14.76 -12.50
C SER A 83 7.18 -13.72 -12.97
N GLY A 84 8.28 -13.62 -12.22
CA GLY A 84 9.36 -12.68 -12.48
C GLY A 84 9.92 -12.05 -11.19
N HIS A 85 11.09 -11.43 -11.29
CA HIS A 85 11.63 -10.62 -10.20
C HIS A 85 10.95 -9.24 -10.21
N TYR A 86 10.19 -8.96 -9.16
CA TYR A 86 9.54 -7.67 -8.94
C TYR A 86 9.95 -7.14 -7.58
N GLU A 87 10.13 -5.83 -7.50
CA GLU A 87 10.28 -5.15 -6.23
C GLU A 87 8.92 -4.60 -5.81
N VAL A 88 8.58 -4.76 -4.54
CA VAL A 88 7.29 -4.36 -3.99
C VAL A 88 7.47 -3.35 -2.88
N ALA A 89 6.49 -2.45 -2.71
CA ALA A 89 6.50 -1.45 -1.65
C ALA A 89 5.07 -1.03 -1.30
N PHE A 90 4.86 -0.52 -0.09
CA PHE A 90 3.65 0.22 0.23
C PHE A 90 3.89 1.72 0.12
N ARG A 91 2.83 2.47 -0.14
CA ARG A 91 2.81 3.91 0.09
C ARG A 91 1.50 4.33 0.71
N MET A 92 1.56 5.41 1.48
CA MET A 92 0.38 6.15 1.91
C MET A 92 0.34 7.55 1.32
N TYR A 93 -0.87 8.05 1.12
CA TYR A 93 -1.16 9.37 0.56
C TYR A 93 -2.46 9.94 1.17
N PRO A 94 -2.62 11.26 1.28
CA PRO A 94 -3.87 11.87 1.73
C PRO A 94 -4.97 11.67 0.68
N VAL A 95 -6.19 11.46 1.15
CA VAL A 95 -7.40 11.32 0.33
C VAL A 95 -8.40 12.37 0.77
N HIS A 96 -9.01 13.06 -0.19
CA HIS A 96 -10.06 14.03 0.07
C HIS A 96 -11.20 13.87 -0.95
N PRO A 97 -12.48 13.84 -0.52
CA PRO A 97 -13.62 13.68 -1.44
C PRO A 97 -13.68 14.73 -2.54
N ASP A 98 -13.35 15.98 -2.20
CA ASP A 98 -13.43 17.11 -3.13
C ASP A 98 -12.20 17.25 -4.05
N LEU A 99 -11.18 16.39 -3.87
CA LEU A 99 -9.95 16.41 -4.67
C LEU A 99 -9.72 15.03 -5.30
N PRO A 100 -10.50 14.69 -6.35
CA PRO A 100 -10.38 13.39 -7.02
C PRO A 100 -9.07 13.25 -7.79
N HIS A 101 -8.43 14.37 -8.15
CA HIS A 101 -7.16 14.40 -8.86
C HIS A 101 -5.99 14.46 -7.88
N ARG A 102 -5.13 13.43 -7.96
CA ARG A 102 -4.01 13.22 -7.04
C ARG A 102 -2.84 14.21 -7.19
N MET A 103 -2.90 15.12 -8.16
CA MET A 103 -1.86 16.13 -8.39
C MET A 103 -1.87 17.25 -7.36
N ASP A 104 -2.93 17.36 -6.57
CA ASP A 104 -3.11 18.45 -5.60
C ASP A 104 -2.46 18.16 -4.23
N PHE A 105 -1.97 16.93 -4.00
CA PHE A 105 -1.33 16.52 -2.75
C PHE A 105 0.13 16.10 -2.95
N CYS A 106 1.05 16.85 -2.36
CA CYS A 106 2.50 16.58 -2.42
C CYS A 106 2.99 15.59 -1.35
N TYR A 107 2.11 14.99 -0.55
CA TYR A 107 2.50 14.11 0.56
C TYR A 107 2.36 12.64 0.19
N VAL A 108 3.48 12.01 -0.13
CA VAL A 108 3.59 10.56 -0.33
C VAL A 108 4.68 10.03 0.60
N ARG A 109 4.38 8.98 1.37
CA ARG A 109 5.36 8.27 2.19
C ARG A 109 5.35 6.80 1.84
N TRP A 110 6.53 6.31 1.47
CA TRP A 110 6.79 4.91 1.17
C TRP A 110 7.23 4.20 2.45
N PHE A 111 6.85 2.93 2.58
CA PHE A 111 7.23 2.06 3.69
C PHE A 111 7.14 0.59 3.30
#